data_AF-A0A964UH95-F1
#
_entry.id   AF-A0A964UH95-F1
#
_cell.length_a   1.000
_cell.length_b   1.000
_cell.length_c   1.000
_cell.angle_alpha   90.00
_cell.angle_beta   90.00
_cell.angle_gamma   90.00
#
_symmetry.space_group_name_H-M   'P 1'
#
loop_
_entity.id
_entity.type
_entity.pdbx_description
1 polymer ?
#
loop_
_entity_poly.entity_id
_entity_poly.type
_entity_poly.pdbx_seq_one_letter_code
_entity_poly.pdbx_strand_id
1 'polypeptide(L)'
;MPPENTAQDAAFFPAHAGEGVGTWPASLLRLGLAWAALIAASAHEWGEMLHQWWNIDTYNHILIVPIIIAWLVGLKREDLARLAPRAWWPGLALVAAAMALWGAGRLTGINLLAHAGAVAMVQAAVIALLGPRVSVLLALPLGFAAFLVPFGDELIPALQFVTAEIAVALTRAGGI
;
A
#
# COMPACT_ATOMS: atom_id res chain seq x y z
N MET A 1 -40.07 -30.50 -2.20
CA MET A 1 -38.83 -29.72 -2.04
C MET A 1 -39.20 -28.41 -1.35
N PRO A 2 -38.64 -28.09 -0.17
CA PRO A 2 -38.75 -26.73 0.35
C PRO A 2 -37.85 -25.79 -0.48
N PRO A 3 -38.25 -24.53 -0.74
CA PRO A 3 -37.43 -23.58 -1.47
C PRO A 3 -36.23 -23.16 -0.63
N GLU A 4 -35.06 -23.26 -1.25
CA GLU A 4 -33.77 -22.87 -0.69
C GLU A 4 -33.67 -21.36 -0.47
N ASN A 5 -33.12 -21.04 0.70
CA ASN A 5 -33.04 -19.73 1.33
C ASN A 5 -32.08 -18.79 0.57
N THR A 6 -32.59 -18.04 -0.41
CA THR A 6 -31.86 -17.00 -1.15
C THR A 6 -31.72 -15.67 -0.38
N ALA A 7 -32.19 -15.61 0.87
CA ALA A 7 -32.23 -14.37 1.64
C ALA A 7 -31.03 -14.15 2.58
N GLN A 8 -30.09 -15.10 2.71
CA GLN A 8 -29.01 -15.01 3.69
C GLN A 8 -27.68 -14.41 3.20
N ASP A 9 -27.45 -14.28 1.89
CA ASP A 9 -26.19 -13.71 1.36
C ASP A 9 -26.19 -12.17 1.27
N ALA A 10 -27.29 -11.51 1.58
CA ALA A 10 -27.43 -10.06 1.43
C ALA A 10 -26.93 -9.23 2.64
N ALA A 11 -26.43 -9.86 3.70
CA ALA A 11 -26.31 -9.22 5.03
C ALA A 11 -24.89 -8.75 5.43
N PHE A 12 -23.90 -8.70 4.52
CA PHE A 12 -22.55 -8.19 4.89
C PHE A 12 -22.23 -6.77 4.38
N PHE A 13 -23.08 -6.19 3.55
CA PHE A 13 -22.87 -4.83 3.05
C PHE A 13 -24.09 -3.96 3.33
N PRO A 14 -24.03 -3.04 4.32
CA PRO A 14 -25.13 -2.10 4.52
C PRO A 14 -25.31 -1.28 3.25
N ALA A 15 -26.52 -1.30 2.71
CA ALA A 15 -26.95 -0.43 1.63
C ALA A 15 -27.04 1.00 2.18
N HIS A 16 -25.92 1.73 2.15
CA HIS A 16 -25.93 3.16 2.42
C HIS A 16 -26.35 3.94 1.17
N ALA A 17 -27.44 4.68 1.34
CA ALA A 17 -28.04 5.58 0.37
C ALA A 17 -27.13 6.79 0.07
N GLY A 18 -27.17 7.22 -1.19
CA GLY A 18 -26.85 8.59 -1.62
C GLY A 18 -25.37 8.91 -1.86
N GLU A 19 -24.97 8.88 -3.13
CA GLU A 19 -24.44 10.04 -3.90
C GLU A 19 -23.33 9.65 -4.90
N GLY A 20 -23.65 9.86 -6.18
CA GLY A 20 -22.72 9.79 -7.32
C GLY A 20 -22.46 8.40 -7.88
N VAL A 21 -23.14 8.03 -8.97
CA VAL A 21 -22.51 7.13 -9.95
C VAL A 21 -21.34 7.91 -10.53
N GLY A 22 -20.16 7.77 -9.93
CA GLY A 22 -18.96 8.45 -10.38
C GLY A 22 -18.60 7.91 -11.76
N THR A 23 -18.64 8.77 -12.78
CA THR A 23 -18.03 8.42 -14.07
C THR A 23 -16.54 8.23 -13.85
N TRP A 24 -15.95 7.25 -14.55
CA TRP A 24 -14.50 6.96 -14.46
C TRP A 24 -13.62 8.21 -14.52
N PRO A 25 -13.84 9.18 -15.43
CA PRO A 25 -13.03 10.41 -15.47
C PRO A 25 -13.10 11.24 -14.19
N ALA A 26 -14.27 11.42 -13.60
CA ALA A 26 -14.43 12.19 -12.37
C ALA A 26 -13.79 11.49 -11.18
N SER A 27 -13.96 10.17 -11.08
CA SER A 27 -13.35 9.36 -10.02
C SER A 27 -11.82 9.33 -10.13
N LEU A 28 -11.27 9.22 -11.34
CA LEU A 28 -9.83 9.29 -11.58
C LEU A 28 -9.26 10.68 -11.30
N LEU A 29 -9.99 11.76 -11.64
CA LEU A 29 -9.57 13.12 -11.30
C LEU A 29 -9.50 13.32 -9.78
N ARG A 30 -10.54 12.90 -9.05
CA ARG A 30 -10.54 12.97 -7.57
C ARG A 30 -9.42 12.15 -6.96
N LEU A 31 -9.20 10.94 -7.47
CA LEU A 31 -8.09 10.09 -7.03
C LEU A 31 -6.74 10.74 -7.30
N GLY A 32 -6.53 11.28 -8.51
CA GLY A 32 -5.30 11.98 -8.88
C GLY A 32 -5.03 13.20 -8.01
N LEU A 33 -6.06 14.00 -7.71
CA LEU A 33 -5.95 15.14 -6.78
C LEU A 33 -5.63 14.69 -5.35
N ALA A 34 -6.29 13.63 -4.88
CA ALA A 34 -6.02 13.07 -3.55
C ALA A 34 -4.59 12.52 -3.45
N TRP A 35 -4.14 11.77 -4.45
CA TRP A 35 -2.75 11.30 -4.53
C TRP A 35 -1.77 12.46 -4.56
N ALA A 36 -2.00 13.49 -5.37
CA ALA A 36 -1.14 14.66 -5.41
C ALA A 36 -1.07 15.36 -4.03
N ALA A 37 -2.19 15.53 -3.34
CA ALA A 37 -2.23 16.11 -2.01
C ALA A 37 -1.50 15.25 -0.95
N LEU A 38 -1.71 13.93 -0.96
CA LEU A 38 -1.07 13.01 -0.03
C LEU A 38 0.44 12.88 -0.27
N ILE A 39 0.85 12.80 -1.54
CA ILE A 39 2.26 12.80 -1.93
C ILE A 39 2.91 14.13 -1.57
N ALA A 40 2.24 15.26 -1.79
CA ALA A 40 2.75 16.57 -1.37
C ALA A 40 2.90 16.69 0.15
N ALA A 41 1.94 16.16 0.92
CA ALA A 41 2.00 16.13 2.39
C ALA A 41 3.15 15.24 2.93
N SER A 42 3.49 14.17 2.19
CA SER A 42 4.57 13.22 2.51
C SER A 42 5.78 13.35 1.56
N ALA A 43 6.00 14.54 0.99
CA ALA A 43 6.96 14.73 -0.09
C ALA A 43 8.40 14.44 0.35
N HIS A 44 8.71 14.64 1.62
CA HIS A 44 10.01 14.32 2.20
C HIS A 44 10.29 12.82 2.09
N GLU A 45 9.34 11.99 2.51
CA GLU A 45 9.45 10.53 2.51
C GLU A 45 9.51 9.97 1.09
N TRP A 46 8.71 10.51 0.16
CA TRP A 46 8.83 10.17 -1.26
C TRP A 46 10.18 10.56 -1.85
N GLY A 47 10.73 11.72 -1.45
CA GLY A 47 12.07 12.16 -1.86
C GLY A 47 13.18 11.26 -1.33
N GLU A 48 13.10 10.84 -0.06
CA GLU A 48 14.02 9.88 0.53
C GLU A 48 13.96 8.54 -0.18
N MET A 49 12.76 7.97 -0.37
CA MET A 49 12.60 6.71 -1.09
C MET A 49 13.16 6.81 -2.52
N LEU A 50 12.87 7.90 -3.25
CA LEU A 50 13.42 8.13 -4.58
C LEU A 50 14.95 8.22 -4.58
N HIS A 51 15.53 8.88 -3.58
CA HIS A 51 16.98 8.93 -3.43
C HIS A 51 17.57 7.53 -3.22
N GLN A 52 16.95 6.70 -2.38
CA GLN A 52 17.37 5.32 -2.15
C GLN A 52 17.26 4.48 -3.43
N TRP A 53 16.14 4.54 -4.13
CA TRP A 53 15.92 3.79 -5.36
C TRP A 53 16.88 4.14 -6.49
N TRP A 54 17.50 5.32 -6.45
CA TRP A 54 18.36 5.79 -7.53
C TRP A 54 19.86 5.70 -7.19
N ASN A 55 20.19 5.82 -5.91
CA ASN A 55 21.59 6.00 -5.47
C ASN A 55 22.10 4.84 -4.61
N ILE A 56 21.26 3.86 -4.27
CA ILE A 56 21.64 2.71 -3.45
C ILE A 56 21.41 1.43 -4.26
N ASP A 57 22.49 0.71 -4.54
CA ASP A 57 22.47 -0.51 -5.36
C ASP A 57 21.50 -1.58 -4.84
N THR A 58 21.38 -1.70 -3.52
CA THR A 58 20.42 -2.60 -2.85
C THR A 58 18.98 -2.33 -3.27
N TYR A 59 18.62 -1.07 -3.52
CA TYR A 59 17.24 -0.63 -3.78
C TYR A 59 16.98 -0.25 -5.25
N ASN A 60 18.00 -0.22 -6.12
CA ASN A 60 17.85 0.14 -7.54
C ASN A 60 16.79 -0.69 -8.29
N HIS A 61 16.62 -1.95 -7.92
CA HIS A 61 15.62 -2.82 -8.53
C HIS A 61 14.18 -2.36 -8.28
N ILE A 62 13.91 -1.54 -7.26
CA ILE A 62 12.57 -1.01 -6.97
C ILE A 62 12.06 -0.09 -8.09
N LEU A 63 12.94 0.51 -8.90
CA LEU A 63 12.54 1.36 -10.04
C LEU A 63 11.68 0.62 -11.07
N ILE A 64 11.73 -0.72 -11.14
CA ILE A 64 10.87 -1.52 -12.01
C ILE A 64 9.45 -1.68 -11.46
N VAL A 65 9.26 -1.49 -10.16
CA VAL A 65 8.00 -1.75 -9.46
C VAL A 65 6.85 -0.88 -10.00
N PRO A 66 6.99 0.46 -10.19
CA PRO A 66 5.95 1.28 -10.82
C PRO A 66 5.53 0.80 -12.21
N ILE A 67 6.49 0.30 -13.01
CA ILE A 67 6.24 -0.21 -14.36
C ILE A 67 5.39 -1.49 -14.28
N ILE A 68 5.74 -2.40 -13.37
CA ILE A 68 4.97 -3.62 -13.12
C ILE A 68 3.55 -3.29 -12.64
N ILE A 69 3.40 -2.33 -11.70
CA ILE A 69 2.08 -1.90 -11.22
C ILE A 69 1.22 -1.38 -12.37
N ALA A 70 1.76 -0.48 -13.21
CA ALA A 70 1.03 0.06 -14.36
C ALA A 70 0.61 -1.06 -15.33
N TRP A 71 1.49 -2.03 -15.57
CA TRP A 71 1.19 -3.19 -16.41
C TRP A 71 0.09 -4.08 -15.80
N LEU A 72 0.17 -4.38 -14.49
CA LEU A 72 -0.85 -5.16 -13.77
C LEU A 72 -2.22 -4.48 -13.80
N VAL A 73 -2.27 -3.15 -13.64
CA VAL A 73 -3.52 -2.38 -13.80
C VAL A 73 -4.02 -2.47 -15.25
N GLY A 74 -3.13 -2.35 -16.24
CA GLY A 74 -3.46 -2.48 -17.66
C GLY A 74 -4.04 -3.85 -18.05
N LEU A 75 -3.63 -4.91 -17.36
CA LEU A 75 -4.18 -6.26 -17.54
C LEU A 75 -5.63 -6.37 -17.05
N LYS A 76 -6.03 -5.52 -16.09
CA LYS A 76 -7.39 -5.48 -15.52
C LYS A 76 -8.32 -4.47 -16.19
N ARG A 77 -7.88 -3.75 -17.23
CA ARG A 77 -8.64 -2.64 -17.84
C ARG A 77 -10.06 -3.02 -18.26
N GLU A 78 -10.26 -4.22 -18.81
CA GLU A 78 -11.56 -4.68 -19.32
C GLU A 78 -12.51 -5.04 -18.18
N ASP A 79 -11.97 -5.65 -17.11
CA ASP A 79 -12.73 -5.94 -15.89
C ASP A 79 -13.10 -4.64 -15.16
N LEU A 80 -12.17 -3.68 -15.10
CA LEU A 80 -12.40 -2.35 -14.51
C LEU A 80 -13.50 -1.60 -15.28
N ALA A 81 -13.51 -1.67 -16.60
CA ALA A 81 -14.54 -1.02 -17.42
C ALA A 81 -15.97 -1.55 -17.14
N ARG A 82 -16.10 -2.78 -16.62
CA ARG A 82 -17.39 -3.36 -16.20
C ARG A 82 -17.84 -2.91 -14.82
N LEU A 83 -16.96 -2.29 -14.04
CA LEU A 83 -17.26 -1.76 -12.71
C LEU A 83 -17.48 -0.24 -12.75
N ALA A 84 -18.33 0.25 -11.86
CA ALA A 84 -18.50 1.66 -11.60
C ALA A 84 -17.81 2.02 -10.28
N PRO A 85 -16.82 2.95 -10.26
CA PRO A 85 -16.21 3.43 -9.04
C PRO A 85 -17.26 4.04 -8.10
N ARG A 86 -17.20 3.67 -6.83
CA ARG A 86 -18.09 4.20 -5.80
C ARG A 86 -17.26 4.51 -4.56
N ALA A 87 -17.24 5.78 -4.17
CA ALA A 87 -16.56 6.20 -2.95
C ALA A 87 -17.13 5.44 -1.74
N TRP A 88 -16.25 5.07 -0.82
CA TRP A 88 -16.57 4.28 0.35
C TRP A 88 -15.98 4.97 1.57
N TRP A 89 -16.85 5.66 2.32
CA TRP A 89 -16.47 6.50 3.46
C TRP A 89 -15.62 5.77 4.53
N PRO A 90 -15.79 4.45 4.83
CA PRO A 90 -14.92 3.77 5.78
C PRO A 90 -13.46 3.69 5.30
N GLY A 91 -13.21 3.80 3.99
CA GLY A 91 -11.85 3.92 3.47
C GLY A 91 -11.11 5.16 3.99
N LEU A 92 -11.81 6.22 4.40
CA LEU A 92 -11.18 7.37 5.05
C LEU A 92 -10.55 7.01 6.39
N ALA A 93 -11.10 6.02 7.12
CA ALA A 93 -10.47 5.52 8.34
C ALA A 93 -9.13 4.83 8.03
N LEU A 94 -9.02 4.15 6.88
CA LEU A 94 -7.74 3.58 6.42
C LEU A 94 -6.74 4.68 6.04
N VAL A 95 -7.19 5.75 5.38
CA VAL A 95 -6.34 6.91 5.07
C VAL A 95 -5.85 7.57 6.36
N ALA A 96 -6.73 7.77 7.34
CA ALA A 96 -6.37 8.33 8.64
C ALA A 96 -5.39 7.43 9.40
N ALA A 97 -5.58 6.11 9.38
CA ALA A 97 -4.65 5.16 10.00
C ALA A 97 -3.27 5.19 9.31
N ALA A 98 -3.22 5.23 7.98
CA ALA A 98 -1.97 5.35 7.24
C ALA A 98 -1.26 6.68 7.50
N MET A 99 -2.02 7.78 7.63
CA MET A 99 -1.49 9.09 8.00
C MET A 99 -0.96 9.10 9.43
N ALA A 100 -1.63 8.43 10.37
CA ALA A 100 -1.13 8.25 11.73
C ALA A 100 0.14 7.41 11.76
N LEU A 101 0.24 6.35 10.95
CA LEU A 101 1.45 5.53 10.80
C LEU A 101 2.62 6.36 10.26
N TRP A 102 2.40 7.12 9.18
CA TRP A 102 3.38 8.05 8.62
C TRP A 102 3.86 9.06 9.67
N GLY A 103 2.92 9.68 10.38
CA GLY A 103 3.21 10.63 11.45
C GLY A 103 3.98 10.01 12.61
N ALA A 104 3.62 8.79 13.03
CA ALA A 104 4.34 8.06 14.07
C ALA A 104 5.78 7.74 13.64
N GLY A 105 6.00 7.33 12.39
CA GLY A 105 7.35 7.13 11.85
C GLY A 105 8.19 8.40 11.92
N ARG A 106 7.61 9.53 11.50
CA ARG A 106 8.27 10.84 11.59
C ARG A 106 8.58 11.27 13.03
N LEU A 107 7.66 11.04 13.97
CA LEU A 107 7.83 11.42 15.38
C LEU A 107 8.87 10.55 16.09
N THR A 108 8.99 9.29 15.70
CA THR A 108 9.94 8.32 16.28
C THR A 108 11.29 8.30 15.56
N GLY A 109 11.39 8.89 14.37
CA GLY A 109 12.57 8.80 13.51
C GLY A 109 12.74 7.43 12.83
N ILE A 110 11.68 6.63 12.77
CA ILE A 110 11.70 5.30 12.13
C ILE A 110 11.25 5.46 10.67
N ASN A 111 12.22 5.55 9.76
CA ASN A 111 12.00 5.75 8.33
C ASN A 111 11.10 4.69 7.72
N LEU A 112 11.28 3.41 8.07
CA LEU A 112 10.42 2.32 7.60
C LEU A 112 8.92 2.59 7.84
N LEU A 113 8.56 3.09 9.03
CA LEU A 113 7.17 3.41 9.36
C LEU A 113 6.69 4.65 8.60
N ALA A 114 7.55 5.66 8.44
CA ALA A 114 7.22 6.87 7.68
C ALA A 114 6.96 6.53 6.20
N HIS A 115 7.87 5.79 5.57
CA HIS A 115 7.79 5.36 4.18
C HIS A 115 6.60 4.42 3.95
N ALA A 116 6.40 3.43 4.83
CA ALA A 116 5.24 2.54 4.78
C ALA A 116 3.91 3.31 4.91
N GLY A 117 3.84 4.28 5.82
CA GLY A 117 2.67 5.15 5.96
C GLY A 117 2.41 5.99 4.70
N ALA A 118 3.44 6.57 4.09
CA ALA A 118 3.33 7.36 2.86
C ALA A 118 2.74 6.54 1.70
N VAL A 119 3.27 5.33 1.48
CA VAL A 119 2.77 4.41 0.45
C VAL A 119 1.37 3.90 0.79
N ALA A 120 1.10 3.58 2.06
CA ALA A 120 -0.22 3.12 2.50
C ALA A 120 -1.30 4.20 2.35
N MET A 121 -1.00 5.48 2.53
CA MET A 121 -1.96 6.58 2.31
C MET A 121 -2.48 6.61 0.88
N VAL A 122 -1.57 6.48 -0.10
CA VAL A 122 -1.91 6.46 -1.54
C VAL A 122 -2.78 5.23 -1.87
N GLN A 123 -2.46 4.06 -1.31
CA GLN A 123 -3.26 2.85 -1.46
C GLN A 123 -4.64 2.97 -0.81
N ALA A 124 -4.71 3.52 0.41
CA ALA A 124 -5.97 3.73 1.13
C ALA A 124 -6.88 4.71 0.39
N ALA A 125 -6.33 5.71 -0.31
CA ALA A 125 -7.11 6.61 -1.15
C ALA A 125 -7.80 5.88 -2.32
N VAL A 126 -7.20 4.83 -2.87
CA VAL A 126 -7.86 3.97 -3.88
C VAL A 126 -9.10 3.30 -3.29
N ILE A 127 -8.98 2.76 -2.08
CA ILE A 127 -10.07 2.11 -1.36
C ILE A 127 -11.18 3.11 -1.03
N ALA A 128 -10.82 4.30 -0.55
CA ALA A 128 -11.77 5.34 -0.18
C ALA A 128 -12.53 5.93 -1.38
N LEU A 129 -11.86 6.12 -2.52
CA LEU A 129 -12.43 6.87 -3.66
C LEU A 129 -12.97 5.97 -4.77
N LEU A 130 -12.36 4.81 -5.03
CA LEU A 130 -12.85 3.85 -6.03
C LEU A 130 -13.74 2.77 -5.42
N GLY A 131 -13.62 2.54 -4.11
CA GLY A 131 -14.42 1.59 -3.36
C GLY A 131 -13.82 0.18 -3.28
N PRO A 132 -14.38 -0.68 -2.41
CA PRO A 132 -13.83 -2.00 -2.13
C PRO A 132 -13.85 -2.94 -3.35
N ARG A 133 -14.88 -2.87 -4.22
CA ARG A 133 -14.98 -3.74 -5.40
C ARG A 133 -13.84 -3.51 -6.39
N VAL A 134 -13.54 -2.25 -6.69
CA VAL A 134 -12.41 -1.89 -7.56
C VAL A 134 -11.10 -2.25 -6.87
N SER A 135 -11.00 -2.02 -5.57
CA SER A 135 -9.77 -2.31 -4.80
C SER A 135 -9.45 -3.80 -4.71
N VAL A 136 -10.45 -4.68 -4.61
CA VAL A 136 -10.26 -6.14 -4.66
C VAL A 136 -9.75 -6.57 -6.04
N LEU A 137 -10.30 -6.01 -7.12
CA LEU A 137 -9.80 -6.26 -8.47
C LEU A 137 -8.34 -5.80 -8.64
N LEU A 138 -7.97 -4.72 -7.95
CA LEU A 138 -6.63 -4.15 -7.90
C LEU A 138 -5.77 -4.69 -6.74
N ALA A 139 -6.19 -5.74 -6.03
CA ALA A 139 -5.49 -6.20 -4.82
C ALA A 139 -4.04 -6.60 -5.11
N LEU A 140 -3.78 -7.24 -6.25
CA LEU A 140 -2.42 -7.58 -6.68
C LEU A 140 -1.58 -6.32 -6.99
N PRO A 141 -2.01 -5.38 -7.86
CA PRO A 141 -1.32 -4.11 -8.04
C PRO A 141 -1.05 -3.33 -6.74
N LEU A 142 -2.03 -3.27 -5.84
CA LEU A 142 -1.90 -2.58 -4.55
C LEU A 142 -0.89 -3.31 -3.65
N GLY A 143 -1.02 -4.64 -3.50
CA GLY A 143 -0.04 -5.44 -2.76
C GLY A 143 1.37 -5.31 -3.34
N PHE A 144 1.50 -5.22 -4.66
CA PHE A 144 2.79 -5.01 -5.31
C PHE A 144 3.35 -3.60 -5.04
N ALA A 145 2.50 -2.59 -4.84
CA ALA A 145 2.91 -1.24 -4.45
C ALA A 145 3.57 -1.19 -3.06
N ALA A 146 3.33 -2.16 -2.19
CA ALA A 146 4.02 -2.23 -0.89
C ALA A 146 5.54 -2.40 -1.05
N PHE A 147 6.01 -2.98 -2.15
CA PHE A 147 7.45 -3.12 -2.46
C PHE A 147 8.13 -1.81 -2.87
N LEU A 148 7.38 -0.69 -2.98
CA LEU A 148 7.98 0.63 -3.13
C LEU A 148 8.70 1.07 -1.86
N VAL A 149 8.30 0.56 -0.71
CA VAL A 149 8.92 0.88 0.57
C VAL A 149 10.27 0.17 0.64
N PRO A 150 11.40 0.89 0.63
CA PRO A 150 12.68 0.27 0.89
C PRO A 150 12.70 -0.23 2.33
N PHE A 151 13.11 -1.48 2.52
CA PHE A 151 13.20 -2.11 3.83
C PHE A 151 14.41 -3.04 3.85
N GLY A 152 15.02 -3.20 5.02
CA GLY A 152 16.08 -4.19 5.24
C GLY A 152 17.31 -3.63 5.93
N ASP A 153 17.57 -2.32 5.79
CA ASP A 153 18.66 -1.66 6.51
C ASP A 153 18.46 -1.76 8.03
N GLU A 154 17.20 -1.76 8.49
CA GLU A 154 16.82 -1.95 9.89
C GLU A 154 17.16 -3.35 10.41
N LEU A 155 17.24 -4.35 9.52
CA LEU A 155 17.56 -5.73 9.88
C LEU A 155 19.07 -5.95 9.97
N ILE A 156 19.89 -5.09 9.35
CA ILE A 156 21.35 -5.26 9.31
C ILE A 156 21.94 -5.44 10.72
N PRO A 157 21.66 -4.58 11.72
CA PRO A 157 22.23 -4.75 13.06
C PRO A 157 21.79 -6.05 13.74
N ALA A 158 20.52 -6.44 13.58
CA ALA A 158 19.98 -7.66 14.17
C ALA A 158 20.64 -8.91 13.56
N LEU A 159 20.80 -8.93 12.22
CA LEU A 159 21.46 -10.01 11.51
C LEU A 159 22.96 -10.10 11.85
N GLN A 160 23.63 -8.96 12.00
CA GLN A 160 25.03 -8.89 12.44
C GLN A 160 25.20 -9.46 13.85
N PHE A 161 24.30 -9.13 14.78
CA PHE A 161 24.32 -9.68 16.14
C PHE A 161 24.17 -11.20 16.14
N VAL A 162 23.16 -11.73 15.43
CA VAL A 162 22.94 -13.19 15.32
C VAL A 162 24.15 -13.89 14.70
N THR A 163 24.74 -13.29 13.67
CA THR A 163 25.94 -13.85 13.03
C THR A 163 27.14 -13.84 13.98
N ALA A 164 27.31 -12.80 14.79
CA ALA A 164 28.35 -12.74 15.81
C ALA A 164 28.17 -13.82 16.87
N GLU A 165 26.94 -14.05 17.34
CA GLU A 165 26.66 -15.13 18.30
C GLU A 165 26.96 -16.51 17.73
N ILE A 166 26.55 -16.76 16.47
CA ILE A 166 26.85 -18.02 15.79
C ILE A 166 28.36 -18.20 15.63
N ALA A 167 29.08 -17.17 15.21
CA ALA A 167 30.53 -17.21 15.06
C ALA A 167 31.22 -17.55 16.38
N VAL A 168 30.87 -16.86 17.48
CA VAL A 168 31.41 -17.13 18.82
C VAL A 168 31.08 -18.55 19.29
N ALA A 169 29.85 -19.01 19.08
CA ALA A 169 29.44 -20.36 19.45
C ALA A 169 30.27 -21.42 18.71
N LEU A 170 30.50 -21.23 17.41
CA LEU A 170 31.32 -22.13 16.59
C LEU A 170 32.80 -22.09 16.99
N THR A 171 33.35 -20.92 17.29
CA THR A 171 34.73 -20.78 17.77
C THR A 171 34.93 -21.52 19.09
N ARG A 172 34.03 -21.31 20.06
CA ARG A 172 34.04 -22.03 21.34
C ARG A 172 33.88 -23.54 21.17
N ALA A 173 32.99 -23.98 20.27
CA ALA A 173 32.81 -25.40 19.97
C ALA A 173 34.06 -26.03 19.30
N GLY A 174 34.80 -25.23 18.53
CA GLY A 174 36.07 -25.62 17.91
C GLY A 174 37.28 -25.61 18.86
N GLY A 175 37.11 -25.18 20.12
CA GLY A 175 38.16 -25.18 21.13
C GLY A 175 39.14 -24.01 21.05
N ILE A 176 38.77 -22.93 20.36
CA ILE A 176 39.49 -21.65 20.30
C ILE A 176 38.79 -20.63 21.21
#